data_AF-A0A850ZEN1-F1
#
_entry.id   AF-A0A850ZEN1-F1
#
_cell.length_a   1.000
_cell.length_b   1.000
_cell.length_c   1.000
_cell.angle_alpha   90.00
_cell.angle_beta   90.00
_cell.angle_gamma   90.00
#
_symmetry.space_group_name_H-M   'P 1'
#
loop_
_entity.id
_entity.type
_entity.pdbx_description
1 polymer ?
#
loop_
_entity_poly.entity_id
_entity_poly.type
_entity_poly.pdbx_seq_one_letter_code
_entity_poly.pdbx_strand_id
1 'polypeptide(L)'
;YFHRFYMFHSFKQFPRYVTGACCLFLAGKVEETPKKCKDIIKTARSLLNDVQFGQFGDDPKEEVMVLERILLQTIKFDLQVEHPYQFLLKYAKQLKGDKNKIQKLVQMAWTFVNDSLCTTLSLQWEPEIIAVAVMYLAGRLCKF
;
A
#
# COMPACT_ATOMS: atom_id res chain seq x y z
N TYR A 1 -5.26 -2.65 -0.34
CA TYR A 1 -6.00 -3.72 -1.06
C TYR A 1 -5.27 -5.06 -1.06
N PHE A 2 -4.03 -5.15 -1.53
CA PHE A 2 -3.26 -6.41 -1.62
C PHE A 2 -3.27 -7.24 -0.32
N HIS A 3 -2.91 -6.63 0.82
CA HIS A 3 -2.96 -7.28 2.14
C HIS A 3 -4.35 -7.82 2.48
N ARG A 4 -5.40 -7.01 2.30
CA ARG A 4 -6.79 -7.43 2.55
C ARG A 4 -7.23 -8.58 1.65
N PHE A 5 -6.78 -8.61 0.39
CA PHE A 5 -7.11 -9.69 -0.55
C PHE A 5 -6.50 -11.03 -0.11
N TYR A 6 -5.22 -11.04 0.25
CA TYR A 6 -4.52 -12.27 0.67
C TYR A 6 -4.81 -12.71 2.11
N MET A 7 -5.64 -11.98 2.85
CA MET A 7 -6.27 -12.50 4.06
C MET A 7 -7.31 -13.59 3.76
N PHE A 8 -7.91 -13.57 2.57
CA PHE A 8 -8.95 -14.51 2.16
C PHE A 8 -8.48 -15.50 1.09
N HIS A 9 -7.43 -15.16 0.33
CA HIS A 9 -6.97 -15.92 -0.82
C HIS A 9 -5.52 -16.36 -0.69
N SER A 10 -5.14 -17.42 -1.40
CA SER A 10 -3.78 -17.96 -1.41
C SER A 10 -2.95 -17.42 -2.58
N PHE A 11 -1.66 -17.16 -2.34
CA PHE A 11 -0.66 -16.86 -3.37
C PHE A 11 -0.48 -17.97 -4.40
N LYS A 12 -0.89 -19.21 -4.09
CA LYS A 12 -0.87 -20.32 -5.04
C LYS A 12 -2.00 -20.23 -6.07
N GLN A 13 -3.16 -19.70 -5.66
CA GLN A 13 -4.34 -19.59 -6.50
C GLN A 13 -4.34 -18.29 -7.29
N PHE A 14 -3.92 -17.18 -6.66
CA PHE A 14 -3.87 -15.87 -7.28
C PHE A 14 -2.41 -15.40 -7.35
N PRO A 15 -1.83 -15.29 -8.56
CA PRO A 15 -0.45 -14.84 -8.72
C PRO A 15 -0.24 -13.41 -8.23
N ARG A 16 0.82 -13.21 -7.45
CA ARG A 16 1.10 -11.92 -6.78
C ARG A 16 1.35 -10.75 -7.74
N TYR A 17 1.96 -10.99 -8.90
CA TYR A 17 2.26 -9.90 -9.84
C TYR A 17 1.01 -9.39 -10.56
N VAL A 18 0.14 -10.32 -10.98
CA VAL A 18 -1.18 -9.99 -11.54
C VAL A 18 -2.04 -9.27 -10.51
N THR A 19 -2.08 -9.80 -9.28
CA THR A 19 -2.81 -9.19 -8.16
C THR A 19 -2.27 -7.81 -7.80
N GLY A 20 -0.95 -7.62 -7.82
CA GLY A 20 -0.31 -6.32 -7.61
C GLY A 20 -0.68 -5.31 -8.68
N ALA A 21 -0.62 -5.71 -9.96
CA ALA A 21 -1.03 -4.86 -11.08
C ALA A 21 -2.52 -4.46 -10.98
N CYS A 22 -3.39 -5.42 -10.64
CA CYS A 22 -4.81 -5.19 -10.39
C CYS A 22 -5.04 -4.22 -9.21
N CYS A 23 -4.34 -4.40 -8.10
CA CYS A 23 -4.41 -3.49 -6.96
C CYS A 23 -3.97 -2.06 -7.32
N LEU A 24 -2.89 -1.89 -8.10
CA LEU A 24 -2.46 -0.58 -8.59
C LEU A 24 -3.51 0.05 -9.51
N PHE A 25 -4.08 -0.74 -10.41
CA PHE A 25 -5.12 -0.29 -11.33
C PHE A 25 -6.35 0.22 -10.58
N LEU A 26 -6.84 -0.56 -9.61
CA LEU A 26 -7.98 -0.18 -8.78
C LEU A 26 -7.67 1.03 -7.90
N ALA A 27 -6.53 1.06 -7.23
CA ALA A 27 -6.11 2.20 -6.39
C ALA A 27 -6.03 3.50 -7.18
N GLY A 28 -5.45 3.47 -8.39
CA GLY A 28 -5.41 4.66 -9.25
C GLY A 28 -6.81 5.20 -9.59
N LYS A 29 -7.82 4.32 -9.76
CA LYS A 29 -9.20 4.76 -9.98
C LYS A 29 -9.82 5.39 -8.73
N VAL A 30 -9.60 4.78 -7.56
CA VAL A 30 -10.18 5.26 -6.29
C VAL A 30 -9.54 6.56 -5.82
N GLU A 31 -8.23 6.71 -6.01
CA GLU A 31 -7.46 7.90 -5.62
C GLU A 31 -7.50 9.01 -6.68
N GLU A 32 -8.45 8.97 -7.62
CA GLU A 32 -8.62 9.97 -8.70
C GLU A 32 -7.34 10.24 -9.52
N THR A 33 -6.48 9.23 -9.64
CA THR A 33 -5.23 9.25 -10.43
C THR A 33 -5.18 8.08 -11.42
N PRO A 34 -6.22 7.85 -12.24
CA PRO A 34 -6.39 6.62 -13.00
C PRO A 34 -5.25 6.43 -14.02
N LYS A 35 -4.80 5.17 -14.13
CA LYS A 35 -3.81 4.74 -15.12
C LYS A 35 -4.45 3.71 -16.05
N LYS A 36 -4.07 3.72 -17.33
CA LYS A 36 -4.57 2.72 -18.28
C LYS A 36 -4.01 1.35 -17.89
N CYS A 37 -4.87 0.33 -17.87
CA CYS A 37 -4.47 -1.05 -17.58
C CYS A 37 -3.29 -1.52 -18.47
N LYS A 38 -3.32 -1.17 -19.77
CA LYS A 38 -2.23 -1.47 -20.71
C LYS A 38 -0.89 -0.86 -20.30
N ASP A 39 -0.87 0.34 -19.73
CA ASP A 39 0.36 1.01 -19.31
C ASP A 39 0.95 0.31 -18.09
N ILE A 40 0.11 -0.08 -17.12
CA ILE A 40 0.53 -0.87 -15.94
C ILE A 40 1.13 -2.21 -16.38
N ILE A 41 0.47 -2.93 -17.30
CA ILE A 41 0.96 -4.21 -17.82
C ILE A 41 2.29 -4.03 -18.56
N LYS A 42 2.42 -2.97 -19.39
CA LYS A 42 3.68 -2.66 -20.08
C LYS A 42 4.81 -2.39 -19.10
N THR A 43 4.56 -1.63 -18.03
CA THR A 43 5.54 -1.40 -16.97
C THR A 43 5.89 -2.70 -16.26
N ALA A 44 4.89 -3.54 -15.92
CA ALA A 44 5.14 -4.85 -15.33
C ALA A 44 6.03 -5.73 -16.23
N ARG A 45 5.78 -5.77 -17.54
CA ARG A 45 6.63 -6.48 -18.50
C ARG A 45 8.07 -5.98 -18.52
N SER A 46 8.29 -4.68 -18.33
CA SER A 46 9.64 -4.10 -18.31
C SER A 46 10.42 -4.39 -17.02
N LEU A 47 9.73 -4.69 -15.92
CA LEU A 47 10.32 -4.91 -14.59
C LEU A 47 10.46 -6.40 -14.22
N LEU A 48 9.62 -7.25 -14.81
CA LEU A 48 9.54 -8.68 -14.50
C LEU A 48 10.26 -9.52 -15.56
N ASN A 49 10.84 -10.64 -15.14
CA ASN A 49 11.39 -11.62 -16.07
C ASN A 49 10.29 -12.44 -16.77
N ASP A 50 10.65 -13.21 -17.79
CA ASP A 50 9.68 -13.97 -18.60
C ASP A 50 8.83 -14.96 -17.79
N VAL A 51 9.42 -15.63 -16.79
CA VAL A 51 8.69 -16.58 -15.94
C VAL A 51 7.67 -15.86 -15.06
N GLN A 52 8.04 -14.70 -14.51
CA GLN A 52 7.16 -13.89 -13.66
C GLN A 52 6.05 -13.25 -14.49
N PHE A 53 6.36 -12.73 -15.68
CA PHE A 53 5.36 -12.15 -16.56
C PHE A 53 4.45 -13.20 -17.18
N GLY A 54 4.92 -14.43 -17.38
CA GLY A 54 4.10 -15.55 -17.84
C GLY A 54 2.89 -15.84 -16.92
N GLN A 55 2.92 -15.39 -15.67
CA GLN A 55 1.79 -15.47 -14.75
C GLN A 55 0.57 -14.64 -15.19
N PHE A 56 0.74 -13.66 -16.08
CA PHE A 56 -0.36 -12.86 -16.63
C PHE A 56 -1.14 -13.60 -17.73
N GLY A 57 -0.66 -14.78 -18.18
CA GLY A 57 -1.31 -15.57 -19.22
C GLY A 57 -1.24 -14.94 -20.62
N ASP A 58 -2.05 -15.46 -21.53
CA ASP A 58 -2.07 -15.06 -22.95
C ASP A 58 -2.74 -13.69 -23.17
N ASP A 59 -3.74 -13.35 -22.35
CA ASP A 59 -4.38 -12.03 -22.34
C ASP A 59 -4.23 -11.36 -20.94
N PRO A 60 -3.08 -10.69 -20.69
CA PRO A 60 -2.83 -9.97 -19.44
C PRO A 60 -3.89 -8.92 -19.10
N LYS A 61 -4.54 -8.34 -20.12
CA LYS A 61 -5.54 -7.28 -19.89
C LYS A 61 -6.82 -7.91 -19.35
N GLU A 62 -7.31 -8.96 -20.00
CA GLU A 62 -8.52 -9.65 -19.53
C GLU A 62 -8.30 -10.24 -18.14
N GLU A 63 -7.13 -10.83 -17.88
CA GLU A 63 -6.79 -11.39 -16.56
C GLU A 63 -6.87 -10.33 -15.45
N VAL A 64 -6.33 -9.13 -15.68
CA VAL A 64 -6.43 -8.01 -14.72
C VAL A 64 -7.88 -7.54 -14.54
N MET A 65 -8.70 -7.53 -15.60
CA MET A 65 -10.10 -7.13 -15.53
C MET A 65 -10.97 -8.15 -14.78
N VAL A 66 -10.72 -9.44 -14.97
CA VAL A 66 -11.38 -10.52 -14.21
C VAL A 66 -10.98 -10.43 -12.74
N LEU A 67 -9.68 -10.30 -12.46
CA LEU A 67 -9.16 -10.20 -11.11
C LEU A 67 -9.68 -8.96 -10.38
N GLU A 68 -9.91 -7.85 -11.08
CA GLU A 68 -10.52 -6.65 -10.50
C GLU A 68 -11.91 -6.94 -9.93
N ARG A 69 -12.75 -7.69 -10.65
CA ARG A 69 -14.09 -8.06 -10.16
C ARG A 69 -13.99 -8.90 -8.89
N ILE A 70 -13.07 -9.86 -8.87
CA ILE A 70 -12.82 -10.74 -7.71
C ILE A 70 -12.28 -9.92 -6.53
N LEU A 71 -11.36 -9.00 -6.77
CA LEU A 71 -10.79 -8.11 -5.76
C LEU A 71 -11.89 -7.26 -5.11
N LEU A 72 -12.73 -6.60 -5.93
CA LEU A 72 -13.84 -5.77 -5.47
C LEU A 72 -14.82 -6.56 -4.57
N GLN A 73 -15.20 -7.77 -5.00
CA GLN A 73 -16.06 -8.65 -4.21
C GLN A 73 -15.38 -9.10 -2.90
N THR A 74 -14.09 -9.44 -2.95
CA THR A 74 -13.32 -9.91 -1.79
C THR A 74 -13.24 -8.85 -0.71
N ILE A 75 -12.96 -7.60 -1.08
CA ILE A 75 -12.92 -6.47 -0.14
C ILE A 75 -14.31 -5.90 0.14
N LYS A 76 -15.39 -6.55 -0.33
CA LYS A 76 -16.79 -6.14 -0.14
C LYS A 76 -17.06 -4.69 -0.58
N PHE A 77 -16.37 -4.24 -1.62
CA PHE A 77 -16.41 -2.85 -2.10
C PHE A 77 -16.01 -1.80 -1.03
N ASP A 78 -15.33 -2.23 0.05
CA ASP A 78 -14.70 -1.32 1.01
C ASP A 78 -13.40 -0.76 0.42
N LEU A 79 -13.56 0.33 -0.35
CA LEU A 79 -12.49 1.02 -1.05
C LEU A 79 -11.83 2.11 -0.19
N GLN A 80 -12.47 2.52 0.89
CA GLN A 80 -11.95 3.57 1.77
C GLN A 80 -10.84 3.01 2.66
N VAL A 81 -9.61 3.49 2.44
CA VAL A 81 -8.44 3.09 3.23
C VAL A 81 -7.84 4.34 3.84
N GLU A 82 -7.92 4.43 5.16
CA GLU A 82 -7.21 5.46 5.90
C GLU A 82 -5.75 5.05 6.12
N HIS A 83 -4.84 5.99 5.92
CA HIS A 83 -3.41 5.77 6.05
C HIS A 83 -2.80 6.54 7.24
N PRO A 84 -1.75 6.00 7.91
CA PRO A 84 -1.17 6.63 9.10
C PRO A 84 -0.61 8.05 8.89
N TYR A 85 -0.31 8.44 7.65
CA TYR A 85 0.35 9.71 7.32
C TYR A 85 -0.41 10.95 7.83
N GLN A 86 -1.75 10.97 7.71
CA GLN A 86 -2.55 12.12 8.13
C GLN A 86 -2.50 12.30 9.66
N PHE A 87 -2.60 11.19 10.39
CA PHE A 87 -2.53 11.18 11.86
C PHE A 87 -1.14 11.58 12.35
N LEU A 88 -0.09 11.08 11.68
CA LEU A 88 1.29 11.46 11.97
C LEU A 88 1.49 12.98 11.87
N LEU A 89 1.01 13.61 10.79
CA LEU A 89 1.07 15.07 10.65
C LEU A 89 0.22 15.80 11.69
N LYS A 90 -0.96 15.26 12.04
CA LYS A 90 -1.83 15.82 13.08
C LYS A 90 -1.15 15.81 14.45
N TYR A 91 -0.50 14.70 14.83
CA TYR A 91 0.22 14.58 16.09
C TYR A 91 1.47 15.47 16.11
N ALA A 92 2.24 15.51 15.01
CA ALA A 92 3.42 16.34 14.91
C ALA A 92 3.14 17.84 15.11
N LYS A 93 1.98 18.33 14.63
CA LYS A 93 1.56 19.73 14.83
C LYS A 93 1.31 20.10 16.30
N GLN A 94 1.05 19.11 17.15
CA GLN A 94 0.81 19.32 18.59
C GLN A 94 2.12 19.35 19.40
N LEU A 95 3.23 18.86 18.82
CA LEU A 95 4.53 18.89 19.47
C LEU A 95 5.07 20.32 19.54
N LYS A 96 5.54 20.72 20.73
CA LYS A 96 6.22 21.99 20.97
C LYS A 96 7.73 21.76 21.01
N GLY A 97 8.50 22.67 20.44
CA GLY A 97 9.96 22.61 20.48
C GLY A 97 10.61 23.11 19.20
N ASP A 98 11.86 22.71 19.01
CA ASP A 98 12.64 23.04 17.81
C ASP A 98 12.01 22.41 16.56
N LYS A 99 11.58 23.26 15.62
CA LYS A 99 10.98 22.86 14.36
C LYS A 99 11.87 21.92 13.56
N ASN A 100 13.19 22.10 13.61
CA ASN A 100 14.14 21.25 12.89
C ASN A 100 14.19 19.84 13.48
N LYS A 101 14.12 19.71 14.81
CA LYS A 101 14.05 18.41 15.48
C LYS A 101 12.73 17.69 15.17
N ILE A 102 11.62 18.42 15.24
CA ILE A 102 10.29 17.88 14.90
C ILE A 102 10.26 17.41 13.44
N GLN A 103 10.81 18.19 12.52
CA GLN A 103 10.87 17.80 11.11
C GLN A 103 11.68 16.52 10.89
N LYS A 104 12.84 16.37 11.57
CA LYS A 104 13.64 15.13 11.50
C LYS A 104 12.89 13.93 12.06
N LEU A 105 12.20 14.10 13.19
CA LEU A 105 11.37 13.06 13.80
C LEU A 105 10.24 12.63 12.86
N VAL A 106 9.52 13.60 12.29
CA VAL A 106 8.43 13.36 11.31
C VAL A 106 8.95 12.63 10.08
N GLN A 107 10.10 13.05 9.54
CA GLN A 107 10.69 12.40 8.38
C GLN A 107 11.07 10.94 8.67
N MET A 108 11.65 10.66 9.83
CA MET A 108 11.99 9.29 10.24
C MET A 108 10.73 8.45 10.46
N ALA A 109 9.73 9.00 11.16
CA ALA A 109 8.46 8.33 11.38
C ALA A 109 7.73 8.05 10.05
N TRP A 110 7.80 8.96 9.08
CA TRP A 110 7.25 8.77 7.72
C TRP A 110 7.90 7.58 7.02
N THR A 111 9.23 7.45 7.11
CA THR A 111 9.94 6.28 6.59
C THR A 111 9.44 4.99 7.24
N PHE A 112 9.25 4.98 8.57
CA PHE A 112 8.68 3.81 9.25
C PHE A 112 7.24 3.49 8.82
N VAL A 113 6.40 4.50 8.52
CA VAL A 113 5.08 4.24 7.92
C VAL A 113 5.25 3.52 6.57
N ASN A 114 6.15 3.98 5.71
CA ASN A 114 6.40 3.31 4.42
C ASN A 114 6.84 1.86 4.60
N ASP A 115 7.78 1.61 5.52
CA ASP A 115 8.27 0.26 5.81
C ASP A 115 7.16 -0.63 6.40
N SER A 116 6.26 -0.05 7.19
CA SER A 116 5.12 -0.78 7.78
C SER A 116 4.19 -1.37 6.72
N LEU A 117 4.09 -0.76 5.53
CA LEU A 117 3.28 -1.26 4.41
C LEU A 117 3.83 -2.56 3.82
N CYS A 118 5.10 -2.89 4.04
CA CYS A 118 5.69 -4.18 3.67
C CYS A 118 5.35 -5.29 4.69
N THR A 119 4.69 -4.95 5.79
CA THR A 119 4.25 -5.88 6.84
C THR A 119 2.72 -5.98 6.87
N THR A 120 2.19 -6.84 7.74
CA THR A 120 0.74 -6.97 7.95
C THR A 120 0.19 -5.98 8.98
N LEU A 121 0.96 -4.96 9.41
CA LEU A 121 0.50 -3.99 10.42
C LEU A 121 -0.81 -3.29 10.04
N SER A 122 -0.97 -2.95 8.76
CA SER A 122 -2.20 -2.33 8.22
C SER A 122 -3.47 -3.20 8.37
N LEU A 123 -3.32 -4.48 8.71
CA LEU A 123 -4.43 -5.41 8.99
C LEU A 123 -4.64 -5.65 10.49
N GLN A 124 -3.65 -5.31 11.32
CA GLN A 124 -3.64 -5.62 12.75
C GLN A 124 -4.06 -4.44 13.61
N TRP A 125 -3.77 -3.21 13.17
CA TRP A 125 -3.96 -1.99 13.96
C TRP A 125 -4.52 -0.85 13.12
N GLU A 126 -5.27 0.03 13.79
CA GLU A 126 -5.80 1.25 13.21
C GLU A 126 -4.68 2.23 12.85
N PRO A 127 -4.85 3.05 11.79
CA PRO A 127 -3.82 3.95 11.30
C PRO A 127 -3.37 4.99 12.33
N GLU A 128 -4.25 5.42 13.26
CA GLU A 128 -3.89 6.29 14.40
C GLU A 128 -2.85 5.63 15.32
N ILE A 129 -3.07 4.36 15.63
CA ILE A 129 -2.22 3.57 16.54
C ILE A 129 -0.86 3.34 15.89
N ILE A 130 -0.84 2.98 14.61
CA ILE A 130 0.40 2.85 13.83
C ILE A 130 1.16 4.19 13.83
N ALA A 131 0.47 5.30 13.58
CA ALA A 131 1.09 6.63 13.51
C ALA A 131 1.76 7.04 14.83
N VAL A 132 1.10 6.86 15.98
CA VAL A 132 1.70 7.19 17.29
C VAL A 132 2.85 6.24 17.64
N ALA A 133 2.74 4.95 17.29
CA ALA A 133 3.79 3.96 17.54
C ALA A 133 5.07 4.26 16.76
N VAL A 134 4.97 4.56 15.46
CA VAL A 134 6.15 4.91 14.65
C VAL A 134 6.75 6.25 15.06
N MET A 135 5.93 7.21 15.52
CA MET A 135 6.40 8.48 16.03
C MET A 135 7.17 8.31 17.35
N TYR A 136 6.69 7.43 18.23
CA TYR A 136 7.41 7.05 19.45
C TYR A 136 8.75 6.35 19.13
N LEU A 137 8.75 5.40 18.19
CA LEU A 137 9.96 4.71 17.74
C LEU A 137 10.98 5.70 17.16
N ALA A 138 10.55 6.62 16.30
CA ALA A 138 11.39 7.67 15.73
C ALA A 138 11.95 8.61 16.81
N GLY A 139 11.15 8.99 17.81
CA GLY A 139 11.60 9.79 18.95
C GLY A 139 12.72 9.10 19.74
N ARG A 140 12.57 7.80 20.03
CA ARG A 140 13.60 7.01 20.71
C ARG A 140 14.91 6.94 19.94
N LEU A 141 14.85 6.78 18.62
CA LEU A 141 16.05 6.67 17.78
C LEU A 141 16.71 8.04 17.53
N CYS A 142 15.92 9.11 17.43
CA CYS A 142 16.43 10.48 17.31
C CYS A 142 16.99 11.05 18.61
N LYS A 143 16.83 10.35 19.75
CA LYS A 143 17.05 10.90 21.11
C LYS A 143 16.31 12.24 21.30
N PHE A 144 15.07 12.28 20.81
CA PHE A 144 14.21 13.46 20.85
C PHE A 144 13.79 13.80 22.28
#